data_AF-A0A7K8T9Y6-F1
#
_entry.id   AF-A0A7K8T9Y6-F1
#
_cell.length_a   1.000
_cell.length_b   1.000
_cell.length_c   1.000
_cell.angle_alpha   90.00
_cell.angle_beta   90.00
_cell.angle_gamma   90.00
#
_symmetry.space_group_name_H-M   'P 1'
#
loop_
_entity.id
_entity.type
_entity.pdbx_description
1 polymer ?
#
loop_
_entity_poly.entity_id
_entity_poly.type
_entity_poly.pdbx_seq_one_letter_code
_entity_poly.pdbx_strand_id
1 'polypeptide(L)'
;IYHFHQKNGFACMMLSDLFELGQFLFVVTFTTFLLCCVDYDVLFANRPLNHSHAMVVAPDRSKVTLPDAVLPAPQCARRIRASGWIIFLLVMAAVFWLYRLVKVLCSLVGYWEIRSFYVRALNIPSEALSNYSWQEVQARLISLQRQQQMCVHKRDLTELDIHHRILRFKNYAVAMVNKSLLPVRFRLPLLGPVVFLTRGLKYNLELLLFWGPGSLFQSRWSLRPQCKRAGARHELARRL
;
A
#
# COMPACT_ATOMS: atom_id res chain seq x y z
N ILE A 1 0.38 12.32 -12.68
CA ILE A 1 0.94 13.68 -12.79
C ILE A 1 1.37 14.20 -11.42
N TYR A 2 0.49 14.75 -10.58
CA TYR A 2 0.89 15.27 -9.25
C TYR A 2 1.71 14.27 -8.41
N HIS A 3 1.19 13.04 -8.22
CA HIS A 3 1.92 12.02 -7.47
C HIS A 3 3.27 11.61 -8.09
N PHE A 4 3.38 11.71 -9.42
CA PHE A 4 4.63 11.42 -10.14
C PHE A 4 5.70 12.47 -9.88
N HIS A 5 5.30 13.75 -9.82
CA HIS A 5 6.17 14.84 -9.39
C HIS A 5 6.59 14.69 -7.92
N GLN A 6 5.63 14.44 -7.01
CA GLN A 6 5.90 14.30 -5.57
C GLN A 6 6.80 13.12 -5.21
N LYS A 7 6.87 12.09 -6.07
CA LYS A 7 7.72 10.91 -5.87
C LYS A 7 9.03 10.98 -6.65
N ASN A 8 9.42 12.16 -7.14
CA ASN A 8 10.67 12.37 -7.89
C ASN A 8 10.81 11.49 -9.14
N GLY A 9 9.68 11.20 -9.81
CA GLY A 9 9.66 10.58 -11.13
C GLY A 9 9.64 9.05 -11.14
N PHE A 10 9.87 8.51 -12.34
CA PHE A 10 9.60 7.11 -12.68
C PHE A 10 10.46 6.12 -11.89
N ALA A 11 11.78 6.34 -11.84
CA ALA A 11 12.72 5.39 -11.22
C ALA A 11 12.45 5.22 -9.71
N CYS A 12 12.24 6.33 -8.99
CA CYS A 12 11.94 6.32 -7.57
C CYS A 12 10.60 5.61 -7.28
N MET A 13 9.56 5.87 -8.08
CA MET A 13 8.27 5.19 -7.94
C MET A 13 8.38 3.68 -8.21
N MET A 14 9.04 3.29 -9.29
CA MET A 14 9.24 1.88 -9.64
C MET A 14 10.03 1.14 -8.55
N LEU A 15 11.11 1.74 -8.06
CA LEU A 15 11.94 1.16 -7.02
C LEU A 15 11.18 1.03 -5.69
N SER A 16 10.37 2.02 -5.34
CA SER A 16 9.48 1.96 -4.16
C SER A 16 8.52 0.79 -4.26
N ASP A 17 7.81 0.64 -5.39
CA ASP A 17 6.83 -0.44 -5.58
C ASP A 17 7.52 -1.82 -5.58
N LEU A 18 8.74 -1.93 -6.13
CA LEU A 18 9.55 -3.15 -6.09
C LEU A 18 10.01 -3.50 -4.67
N PHE A 19 10.47 -2.53 -3.89
CA PHE A 19 10.86 -2.76 -2.49
C PHE A 19 9.66 -3.14 -1.63
N GLU A 20 8.48 -2.57 -1.84
CA GLU A 20 7.27 -2.99 -1.12
C GLU A 20 6.87 -4.44 -1.42
N LEU A 21 7.05 -4.91 -2.66
CA LEU A 21 6.83 -6.31 -3.02
C LEU A 21 7.89 -7.23 -2.39
N GLY A 22 9.16 -6.81 -2.43
CA GLY A 22 10.27 -7.52 -1.82
C GLY A 22 10.14 -7.62 -0.30
N GLN A 23 9.71 -6.55 0.37
CA GLN A 23 9.49 -6.52 1.81
C GLN A 23 8.39 -7.51 2.23
N PHE A 24 7.29 -7.60 1.47
CA PHE A 24 6.24 -8.58 1.76
C PHE A 24 6.78 -10.02 1.65
N LEU A 25 7.49 -10.33 0.55
CA LEU A 25 8.09 -11.64 0.36
C LEU A 25 9.08 -11.97 1.48
N PHE A 26 9.95 -11.03 1.82
CA PHE A 26 10.91 -11.18 2.91
C PHE A 26 10.22 -11.49 4.24
N VAL A 27 9.20 -10.73 4.63
CA VAL A 27 8.48 -10.96 5.89
C VAL A 27 7.83 -12.34 5.92
N VAL A 28 7.16 -12.75 4.85
CA VAL A 28 6.52 -14.08 4.78
C VAL A 28 7.55 -15.19 4.84
N THR A 29 8.57 -15.16 3.98
CA THR A 29 9.61 -16.19 3.92
C THR A 29 10.41 -16.27 5.22
N PHE A 30 10.83 -15.13 5.77
CA PHE A 30 11.61 -15.08 7.00
C PHE A 30 10.80 -15.55 8.21
N THR A 31 9.51 -15.19 8.30
CA THR A 31 8.64 -15.69 9.37
C THR A 31 8.44 -17.20 9.25
N THR A 32 8.21 -17.72 8.05
CA THR A 32 8.11 -19.17 7.83
C THR A 32 9.41 -19.90 8.15
N PHE A 33 10.56 -19.31 7.78
CA PHE A 33 11.88 -19.84 8.13
C PHE A 33 12.08 -19.95 9.64
N LEU A 34 11.80 -18.88 10.40
CA LEU A 34 11.91 -18.88 11.86
C LEU A 34 10.97 -19.90 12.51
N LEU A 35 9.78 -20.10 11.97
CA LEU A 35 8.80 -21.04 12.56
C LEU A 35 9.11 -22.51 12.24
N CYS A 36 9.64 -22.80 11.04
CA CYS A 36 9.74 -24.17 10.54
C CYS A 36 11.17 -24.69 10.42
N CYS A 37 12.13 -23.84 10.10
CA CYS A 37 13.49 -24.26 9.76
C CYS A 37 14.50 -24.09 10.90
N VAL A 38 14.15 -23.39 11.99
CA VAL A 38 15.03 -23.20 13.15
C VAL A 38 14.69 -24.24 14.23
N ASP A 39 15.71 -24.95 14.69
CA ASP A 39 15.65 -25.81 15.87
C ASP A 39 16.03 -25.00 17.12
N TYR A 40 15.02 -24.55 17.85
CA TYR A 40 15.20 -23.76 19.06
C TYR A 40 15.77 -24.57 20.23
N ASP A 41 15.63 -25.90 20.24
CA ASP A 41 16.18 -26.73 21.32
C ASP A 41 17.70 -26.79 21.26
N VAL A 42 18.26 -26.84 20.05
CA VAL A 42 19.71 -26.74 19.80
C VAL A 42 20.19 -25.30 20.03
N LEU A 43 19.43 -24.31 19.55
CA LEU A 43 19.78 -22.89 19.70
C LEU A 43 19.84 -22.42 21.16
N PHE A 44 18.92 -22.89 22.00
CA PHE A 44 18.88 -22.57 23.44
C PHE A 44 19.67 -23.54 24.32
N ALA A 45 20.45 -24.45 23.71
CA ALA A 45 21.28 -25.43 24.41
C ALA A 45 20.49 -26.37 25.35
N ASN A 46 19.23 -26.65 25.04
CA ASN A 46 18.40 -27.64 25.74
C ASN A 46 18.80 -29.08 25.36
N ARG A 47 19.49 -29.27 24.24
CA ARG A 47 20.03 -30.56 23.78
C ARG A 47 21.52 -30.45 23.42
N PRO A 48 22.38 -31.38 23.87
CA PRO A 48 23.78 -31.42 23.43
C PRO A 48 23.86 -31.84 21.96
N LEU A 49 24.76 -31.21 21.20
CA LEU A 49 25.06 -31.60 19.81
C LEU A 49 25.76 -32.97 19.81
N ASN A 50 25.08 -33.99 19.27
CA ASN A 50 25.68 -35.30 19.05
C ASN A 50 26.61 -35.27 17.82
N HIS A 51 27.78 -34.67 17.94
CA HIS A 51 28.86 -34.95 16.99
C HIS A 51 29.46 -36.32 17.33
N SER A 52 29.03 -37.35 16.60
CA SER A 52 29.45 -38.75 16.76
C SER A 52 30.90 -39.04 16.37
N HIS A 53 31.84 -38.10 16.49
CA HIS A 53 33.26 -38.33 16.20
C HIS A 53 34.16 -37.33 16.95
N ALA A 54 34.28 -37.50 18.26
CA ALA A 54 35.53 -37.26 18.99
C ALA A 54 35.40 -37.82 20.41
N MET A 55 36.01 -38.98 20.62
CA MET A 55 36.42 -39.45 21.94
C MET A 55 37.32 -38.36 22.58
N VAL A 56 37.23 -38.20 23.90
CA VAL A 56 38.07 -37.41 24.82
C VAL A 56 37.42 -36.12 25.41
N VAL A 57 36.97 -36.28 26.67
CA VAL A 57 37.15 -35.41 27.85
C VAL A 57 37.17 -33.88 27.65
N ALA A 58 36.02 -33.22 27.91
CA ALA A 58 35.84 -31.96 28.68
C ALA A 58 34.38 -31.47 28.57
N PRO A 59 33.77 -30.82 29.59
CA PRO A 59 32.47 -30.19 29.47
C PRO A 59 32.64 -28.81 28.82
N ASP A 60 33.30 -28.75 27.67
CA ASP A 60 33.44 -27.49 26.96
C ASP A 60 32.15 -27.32 26.17
N ARG A 61 31.38 -26.27 26.49
CA ARG A 61 30.16 -25.90 25.77
C ARG A 61 30.55 -25.73 24.31
N SER A 62 30.38 -26.78 23.51
CA SER A 62 30.66 -26.72 22.08
C SER A 62 29.92 -25.51 21.54
N LYS A 63 30.69 -24.57 20.98
CA LYS A 63 30.15 -23.28 20.54
C LYS A 63 29.11 -23.58 19.48
N VAL A 64 27.83 -23.53 19.84
CA VAL A 64 26.72 -23.73 18.92
C VAL A 64 26.83 -22.64 17.86
N THR A 65 27.07 -23.05 16.63
CA THR A 65 27.11 -22.10 15.52
C THR A 65 25.70 -21.92 14.96
N LEU A 66 25.40 -20.74 14.43
CA LEU A 66 24.10 -20.47 13.79
C LEU A 66 23.68 -21.52 12.75
N PRO A 67 24.55 -22.05 11.87
CA PRO A 67 24.14 -23.09 10.92
C PRO A 67 23.77 -24.42 11.59
N ASP A 68 24.26 -24.73 12.79
CA ASP A 68 23.91 -25.97 13.51
C ASP A 68 22.45 -25.97 13.98
N ALA A 69 21.88 -24.78 14.20
CA ALA A 69 20.48 -24.61 14.58
C ALA A 69 19.53 -24.57 13.37
N VAL A 70 20.05 -24.51 12.13
CA VAL A 70 19.24 -24.45 10.91
C VAL A 70 19.07 -25.86 10.34
N LEU A 71 17.82 -26.31 10.29
CA LEU A 71 17.49 -27.63 9.75
C LEU A 71 17.81 -27.73 8.25
N PRO A 72 18.27 -28.89 7.76
CA PRO A 72 18.45 -29.12 6.33
C PRO A 72 17.16 -28.85 5.54
N ALA A 73 17.29 -28.27 4.35
CA ALA A 73 16.17 -27.94 3.46
C ALA A 73 15.09 -29.05 3.30
N PRO A 74 15.43 -30.35 3.11
CA PRO A 74 14.41 -31.39 3.00
C PRO A 74 13.62 -31.63 4.29
N GLN A 75 14.27 -31.47 5.46
CA GLN A 75 13.62 -31.62 6.76
C GLN A 75 12.70 -30.44 7.06
N CYS A 76 13.13 -29.21 6.75
CA CYS A 76 12.26 -28.04 6.87
C CYS A 76 11.05 -28.15 5.94
N ALA A 77 11.24 -28.55 4.68
CA ALA A 77 10.13 -28.75 3.74
C ALA A 77 9.13 -29.81 4.22
N ARG A 78 9.61 -30.89 4.86
CA ARG A 78 8.73 -31.89 5.48
C ARG A 78 7.92 -31.30 6.64
N ARG A 79 8.51 -30.46 7.48
CA ARG A 79 7.81 -29.80 8.61
C ARG A 79 6.76 -28.80 8.13
N ILE A 80 7.06 -28.05 7.07
CA ILE A 80 6.09 -27.16 6.40
C ILE A 80 4.93 -28.00 5.84
N ARG A 81 5.23 -29.08 5.11
CA ARG A 81 4.19 -29.97 4.53
C ARG A 81 3.35 -30.69 5.59
N ALA A 82 3.91 -30.95 6.77
CA ALA A 82 3.18 -31.59 7.86
C ALA A 82 2.13 -30.65 8.50
N SER A 83 2.30 -29.33 8.39
CA SER A 83 1.37 -28.35 8.96
C SER A 83 0.46 -27.77 7.89
N GLY A 84 -0.75 -28.31 7.77
CA GLY A 84 -1.77 -27.82 6.81
C GLY A 84 -2.12 -26.34 7.00
N TRP A 85 -2.07 -25.82 8.24
CA TRP A 85 -2.33 -24.41 8.52
C TRP A 85 -1.27 -23.47 7.92
N ILE A 86 0.00 -23.85 8.01
CA ILE A 86 1.10 -23.07 7.43
C ILE A 86 1.01 -23.07 5.90
N ILE A 87 0.71 -24.23 5.31
CA ILE A 87 0.48 -24.33 3.86
C ILE A 87 -0.66 -23.43 3.42
N PHE A 88 -1.79 -23.45 4.13
CA PHE A 88 -2.93 -22.58 3.84
C PHE A 88 -2.55 -21.08 3.88
N LEU A 89 -1.83 -20.65 4.92
CA LEU A 89 -1.35 -19.27 5.04
C LEU A 89 -0.37 -18.90 3.92
N LEU A 90 0.54 -19.80 3.54
CA LEU A 90 1.48 -19.59 2.44
C LEU A 90 0.77 -19.47 1.08
N VAL A 91 -0.25 -20.29 0.82
CA VAL A 91 -1.07 -20.20 -0.40
C VAL A 91 -1.81 -18.88 -0.45
N MET A 92 -2.46 -18.46 0.63
CA MET A 92 -3.14 -17.17 0.71
C MET A 92 -2.17 -16.00 0.48
N ALA A 93 -0.99 -16.05 1.11
CA ALA A 93 0.05 -15.04 0.93
C ALA A 93 0.56 -15.01 -0.51
N ALA A 94 0.73 -16.16 -1.16
CA ALA A 94 1.17 -16.26 -2.56
C ALA A 94 0.12 -15.67 -3.53
N VAL A 95 -1.16 -15.97 -3.32
CA VAL A 95 -2.26 -15.39 -4.13
C VAL A 95 -2.31 -13.86 -3.97
N PHE A 96 -2.21 -13.37 -2.73
CA PHE A 96 -2.19 -11.93 -2.47
C PHE A 96 -0.96 -11.25 -3.08
N TRP A 97 0.22 -11.88 -2.98
CA TRP A 97 1.45 -11.39 -3.60
C TRP A 97 1.33 -11.33 -5.12
N LEU A 98 0.77 -12.37 -5.76
CA LEU A 98 0.56 -12.40 -7.21
C LEU A 98 -0.42 -11.30 -7.65
N TYR A 99 -1.51 -11.11 -6.92
CA TYR A 99 -2.43 -9.98 -7.14
C TYR A 99 -1.71 -8.63 -7.06
N ARG A 100 -0.89 -8.41 -6.02
CA ARG A 100 -0.11 -7.19 -5.88
C ARG A 100 0.90 -7.02 -7.02
N LEU A 101 1.58 -8.09 -7.43
CA LEU A 101 2.51 -8.09 -8.55
C LEU A 101 1.82 -7.63 -9.84
N VAL A 102 0.69 -8.25 -10.20
CA VAL A 102 -0.11 -7.86 -11.38
C VAL A 102 -0.51 -6.39 -11.30
N LYS A 103 -0.98 -5.94 -10.13
CA LYS A 103 -1.35 -4.53 -9.93
C LYS A 103 -0.17 -3.58 -10.14
N VAL A 104 1.02 -3.92 -9.64
CA VAL A 104 2.24 -3.13 -9.84
C VAL A 104 2.61 -3.09 -11.32
N LEU A 105 2.61 -4.25 -12.01
CA LEU A 105 2.89 -4.32 -13.45
C LEU A 105 1.93 -3.45 -14.27
N CYS A 106 0.62 -3.50 -14.01
CA CYS A 106 -0.36 -2.62 -14.65
C CYS A 106 -0.09 -1.14 -14.34
N SER A 107 0.33 -0.83 -13.11
CA SER A 107 0.63 0.55 -12.70
C SER A 107 1.89 1.09 -13.38
N LEU A 108 2.88 0.24 -13.68
CA LEU A 108 4.08 0.63 -14.43
C LEU A 108 3.76 1.17 -15.82
N VAL A 109 2.79 0.56 -16.51
CA VAL A 109 2.30 1.06 -17.82
C VAL A 109 1.76 2.48 -17.68
N GLY A 110 0.95 2.73 -16.64
CA GLY A 110 0.44 4.07 -16.35
C GLY A 110 1.53 5.07 -15.98
N TYR A 111 2.55 4.66 -15.21
CA TYR A 111 3.69 5.53 -14.90
C TYR A 111 4.52 5.86 -16.14
N TRP A 112 4.66 4.90 -17.07
CA TRP A 112 5.37 5.12 -18.32
C TRP A 112 4.63 6.13 -19.22
N GLU A 113 3.31 6.01 -19.31
CA GLU A 113 2.48 6.99 -20.02
C GLU A 113 2.64 8.39 -19.44
N ILE A 114 2.60 8.51 -18.09
CA ILE A 114 2.82 9.78 -17.41
C ILE A 114 4.24 10.30 -17.68
N ARG A 115 5.27 9.45 -17.65
CA ARG A 115 6.64 9.83 -17.99
C ARG A 115 6.72 10.39 -19.41
N SER A 116 6.12 9.70 -20.38
CA SER A 116 6.05 10.13 -21.78
C SER A 116 5.37 11.50 -21.88
N PHE A 117 4.29 11.72 -21.14
CA PHE A 117 3.61 13.01 -21.05
C PHE A 117 4.52 14.13 -20.50
N TYR A 118 5.29 13.88 -19.43
CA TYR A 118 6.24 14.87 -18.91
C TYR A 118 7.34 15.24 -19.92
N VAL A 119 7.91 14.24 -20.60
CA VAL A 119 9.02 14.46 -21.53
C VAL A 119 8.54 15.08 -22.84
N ARG A 120 7.48 14.54 -23.44
CA ARG A 120 7.02 14.95 -24.78
C ARG A 120 6.10 16.16 -24.77
N ALA A 121 5.18 16.25 -23.80
CA ALA A 121 4.21 17.34 -23.75
C ALA A 121 4.71 18.50 -22.88
N LEU A 122 5.13 18.25 -21.63
CA LEU A 122 5.61 19.32 -20.73
C LEU A 122 7.03 19.81 -21.04
N ASN A 123 7.77 19.10 -21.89
CA ASN A 123 9.16 19.35 -22.20
C ASN A 123 10.03 19.45 -20.92
N ILE A 124 9.81 18.52 -19.98
CA ILE A 124 10.58 18.38 -18.74
C ILE A 124 11.33 17.05 -18.81
N PRO A 125 12.67 17.06 -18.87
CA PRO A 125 13.45 15.82 -18.86
C PRO A 125 13.32 15.13 -17.50
N SER A 126 13.39 13.80 -17.49
CA SER A 126 13.16 12.99 -16.28
C SER A 126 14.17 13.29 -15.16
N GLU A 127 15.40 13.69 -15.52
CA GLU A 127 16.50 14.01 -14.60
C GLU A 127 16.29 15.36 -13.90
N ALA A 128 15.71 16.34 -14.60
CA ALA A 128 15.48 17.67 -14.05
C ALA A 128 14.18 17.77 -13.24
N LEU A 129 13.35 16.72 -13.19
CA LEU A 129 12.02 16.77 -12.56
C LEU A 129 12.08 17.22 -11.09
N SER A 130 13.14 16.85 -10.35
CA SER A 130 13.38 17.27 -8.97
C SER A 130 13.66 18.77 -8.81
N ASN A 131 14.11 19.42 -9.87
CA ASN A 131 14.51 20.83 -9.86
C ASN A 131 13.31 21.74 -10.10
N TYR A 132 12.20 21.21 -10.65
CA TYR A 132 10.99 21.97 -10.93
C TYR A 132 10.05 21.99 -9.73
N SER A 133 9.56 23.18 -9.38
CA SER A 133 8.51 23.32 -8.38
C SER A 133 7.15 22.83 -8.92
N TRP A 134 6.24 22.43 -8.03
CA TRP A 134 4.89 22.04 -8.47
C TRP A 134 4.16 23.19 -9.19
N GLN A 135 4.40 24.43 -8.77
CA GLN A 135 3.82 25.63 -9.39
C GLN A 135 4.25 25.77 -10.86
N GLU A 136 5.53 25.55 -11.16
CA GLU A 136 6.03 25.58 -12.54
C GLU A 136 5.43 24.45 -13.40
N VAL A 137 5.34 23.24 -12.85
CA VAL A 137 4.69 22.10 -13.52
C VAL A 137 3.23 22.42 -13.80
N GLN A 138 2.54 23.02 -12.83
CA GLN A 138 1.14 23.43 -12.94
C GLN A 138 0.94 24.53 -13.98
N ALA A 139 1.79 25.55 -14.02
CA ALA A 139 1.74 26.60 -15.04
C ALA A 139 1.91 26.02 -16.46
N ARG A 140 2.85 25.08 -16.63
CA ARG A 140 3.06 24.37 -17.91
C ARG A 140 1.86 23.50 -18.30
N LEU A 141 1.20 22.85 -17.33
CA LEU A 141 -0.04 22.11 -17.57
C LEU A 141 -1.17 23.01 -18.09
N ILE A 142 -1.31 24.21 -17.51
CA ILE A 142 -2.32 25.18 -17.90
C ILE A 142 -2.01 25.74 -19.31
N SER A 143 -0.76 26.08 -19.60
CA SER A 143 -0.37 26.55 -20.93
C SER A 143 -0.56 25.47 -21.99
N LEU A 144 -0.23 24.20 -21.67
CA LEU A 144 -0.45 23.08 -22.57
C LEU A 144 -1.92 22.83 -22.86
N GLN A 145 -2.81 22.98 -21.89
CA GLN A 145 -4.26 22.80 -22.11
C GLN A 145 -4.79 23.73 -23.21
N ARG A 146 -4.22 24.94 -23.34
CA ARG A 146 -4.61 25.89 -24.39
C ARG A 146 -4.18 25.42 -25.78
N GLN A 147 -3.04 24.76 -25.88
CA GLN A 147 -2.47 24.25 -27.13
C GLN A 147 -3.03 22.87 -27.50
N GLN A 148 -3.21 22.01 -26.51
CA GLN A 148 -3.70 20.64 -26.61
C GLN A 148 -4.92 20.50 -25.69
N GLN A 149 -6.11 20.31 -26.27
CA GLN A 149 -7.37 20.19 -25.52
C GLN A 149 -7.46 18.85 -24.75
N MET A 150 -6.71 18.70 -23.65
CA MET A 150 -6.77 17.50 -22.78
C MET A 150 -8.08 17.45 -21.98
N CYS A 151 -8.64 18.61 -21.62
CA CYS A 151 -10.00 18.73 -21.10
C CYS A 151 -10.99 19.09 -22.22
N VAL A 152 -11.85 18.14 -22.59
CA VAL A 152 -12.83 18.31 -23.69
C VAL A 152 -13.88 19.38 -23.40
N HIS A 153 -14.25 19.58 -22.14
CA HIS A 153 -15.40 20.41 -21.75
C HIS A 153 -15.03 21.86 -21.40
N LYS A 154 -13.74 22.15 -21.21
CA LYS A 154 -13.28 23.47 -20.75
C LYS A 154 -11.99 23.86 -21.46
N ARG A 155 -12.06 24.93 -22.25
CA ARG A 155 -10.91 25.43 -23.04
C ARG A 155 -9.78 25.95 -22.16
N ASP A 156 -10.12 26.69 -21.10
CA ASP A 156 -9.15 27.21 -20.13
C ASP A 156 -9.27 26.49 -18.79
N LEU A 157 -8.17 25.88 -18.35
CA LEU A 157 -8.06 25.25 -17.04
C LEU A 157 -7.45 26.24 -16.05
N THR A 158 -8.08 26.41 -14.89
CA THR A 158 -7.54 27.25 -13.82
C THR A 158 -6.72 26.42 -12.85
N GLU A 159 -5.87 27.07 -12.07
CA GLU A 159 -5.14 26.41 -10.99
C GLU A 159 -6.08 25.76 -9.98
N LEU A 160 -7.18 26.42 -9.66
CA LEU A 160 -8.19 25.92 -8.74
C LEU A 160 -8.86 24.63 -9.25
N ASP A 161 -9.10 24.52 -10.56
CA ASP A 161 -9.67 23.30 -11.16
C ASP A 161 -8.76 22.08 -10.97
N ILE A 162 -7.43 22.27 -11.12
CA ILE A 162 -6.43 21.23 -10.90
C ILE A 162 -6.44 20.77 -9.44
N HIS A 163 -6.45 21.73 -8.51
CA HIS A 163 -6.53 21.44 -7.08
C HIS A 163 -7.81 20.67 -6.72
N HIS A 164 -8.97 21.10 -7.22
CA HIS A 164 -10.23 20.40 -7.00
C HIS A 164 -10.23 18.99 -7.56
N ARG A 165 -9.54 18.74 -8.68
CA ARG A 165 -9.43 17.39 -9.26
C ARG A 165 -8.53 16.48 -8.43
N ILE A 166 -7.41 16.99 -7.92
CA ILE A 166 -6.45 16.22 -7.11
C ILE A 166 -6.99 15.95 -5.71
N LEU A 167 -7.59 16.97 -5.08
CA LEU A 167 -7.93 16.95 -3.65
C LEU A 167 -9.39 16.62 -3.37
N ARG A 168 -10.24 16.38 -4.39
CA ARG A 168 -11.69 16.16 -4.23
C ARG A 168 -12.07 15.33 -3.01
N PHE A 169 -11.60 14.08 -2.94
CA PHE A 169 -11.98 13.16 -1.87
C PHE A 169 -11.31 13.51 -0.53
N LYS A 170 -10.09 14.08 -0.56
CA LYS A 170 -9.43 14.59 0.65
C LYS A 170 -10.21 15.75 1.27
N ASN A 171 -10.71 16.67 0.45
CA ASN A 171 -11.52 17.80 0.89
C ASN A 171 -12.83 17.32 1.52
N TYR A 172 -13.49 16.31 0.94
CA TYR A 172 -14.65 15.66 1.58
C TYR A 172 -14.29 15.03 2.93
N ALA A 173 -13.21 14.26 3.01
CA ALA A 173 -12.78 13.61 4.25
C ALA A 173 -12.47 14.64 5.35
N VAL A 174 -11.72 15.70 5.03
CA VAL A 174 -11.43 16.81 5.95
C VAL A 174 -12.71 17.49 6.42
N ALA A 175 -13.65 17.78 5.51
CA ALA A 175 -14.92 18.40 5.86
C ALA A 175 -15.76 17.50 6.79
N MET A 176 -15.82 16.19 6.53
CA MET A 176 -16.57 15.24 7.36
C MET A 176 -15.98 15.07 8.75
N VAL A 177 -14.65 15.04 8.89
CA VAL A 177 -13.97 15.01 10.19
C VAL A 177 -14.19 16.31 10.96
N ASN A 178 -13.99 17.46 10.31
CA ASN A 178 -14.15 18.77 10.96
C ASN A 178 -15.59 19.01 11.43
N LYS A 179 -16.59 18.56 10.66
CA LYS A 179 -18.00 18.62 11.03
C LYS A 179 -18.45 17.50 11.97
N SER A 180 -17.52 16.67 12.46
CA SER A 180 -17.81 15.55 13.36
C SER A 180 -18.89 14.59 12.83
N LEU A 181 -18.95 14.42 11.51
CA LEU A 181 -19.88 13.48 10.84
C LEU A 181 -19.39 12.03 10.93
N LEU A 182 -18.10 11.83 11.18
CA LEU A 182 -17.48 10.51 11.33
C LEU A 182 -17.29 10.20 12.82
N PRO A 183 -17.62 8.98 13.28
CA PRO A 183 -17.46 8.57 14.67
C PRO A 183 -15.97 8.28 14.96
N VAL A 184 -15.18 9.34 15.09
CA VAL A 184 -13.74 9.26 15.39
C VAL A 184 -13.44 9.52 16.87
N ARG A 185 -14.40 10.02 17.65
CA ARG A 185 -14.23 10.34 19.07
C ARG A 185 -15.06 9.37 19.90
N PHE A 186 -14.40 8.65 20.81
CA PHE A 186 -15.02 7.70 21.72
C PHE A 186 -14.73 8.13 23.15
N ARG A 187 -15.63 7.82 24.10
CA ARG A 187 -15.34 7.94 25.53
C ARG A 187 -15.21 6.56 26.11
N LEU A 188 -14.01 6.22 26.59
CA LEU A 188 -13.74 4.96 27.26
C LEU A 188 -13.92 5.14 28.77
N PRO A 189 -14.50 4.16 29.49
CA PRO A 189 -14.86 4.28 30.90
C PRO A 189 -13.67 4.55 31.84
N LEU A 190 -12.43 4.27 31.42
CA LEU A 190 -11.21 4.48 32.22
C LEU A 190 -10.22 5.51 31.63
N LEU A 191 -10.20 5.68 30.30
CA LEU A 191 -9.25 6.59 29.62
C LEU A 191 -9.86 7.96 29.25
N GLY A 192 -11.18 8.14 29.40
CA GLY A 192 -11.85 9.37 28.99
C GLY A 192 -11.97 9.48 27.45
N PRO A 193 -11.96 10.70 26.87
CA PRO A 193 -12.15 10.92 25.44
C PRO A 193 -10.91 10.54 24.62
N VAL A 194 -11.08 9.57 23.71
CA VAL A 194 -10.03 9.07 22.81
C VAL A 194 -10.43 9.33 21.36
N VAL A 195 -9.44 9.68 20.53
CA VAL A 195 -9.61 9.82 19.08
C VAL A 195 -9.08 8.57 18.38
N PHE A 196 -9.95 7.87 17.65
CA PHE A 196 -9.62 6.66 16.91
C PHE A 196 -9.86 6.85 15.41
N LEU A 197 -8.79 7.17 14.68
CA LEU A 197 -8.81 7.25 13.22
C LEU A 197 -7.56 6.56 12.65
N THR A 198 -7.62 5.23 12.58
CA THR A 198 -6.53 4.43 12.02
C THR A 198 -6.50 4.49 10.49
N ARG A 199 -5.36 4.13 9.89
CA ARG A 199 -5.26 4.01 8.42
C ARG A 199 -6.28 3.01 7.85
N GLY A 200 -6.54 1.92 8.57
CA GLY A 200 -7.54 0.92 8.19
C GLY A 200 -8.97 1.48 8.25
N LEU A 201 -9.34 2.18 9.33
CA LEU A 201 -10.66 2.81 9.43
C LEU A 201 -10.85 3.85 8.32
N LYS A 202 -9.84 4.70 8.10
CA LYS A 202 -9.86 5.69 7.00
C LYS A 202 -10.08 5.01 5.64
N TYR A 203 -9.34 3.94 5.35
CA TYR A 203 -9.48 3.19 4.10
C TYR A 203 -10.90 2.63 3.93
N ASN A 204 -11.48 2.03 4.98
CA ASN A 204 -12.83 1.49 4.93
C ASN A 204 -13.88 2.59 4.71
N LEU A 205 -13.75 3.74 5.38
CA LEU A 205 -14.63 4.88 5.18
C LEU A 205 -14.54 5.43 3.75
N GLU A 206 -13.32 5.58 3.20
CA GLU A 206 -13.12 6.02 1.82
C GLU A 206 -13.66 4.99 0.82
N LEU A 207 -13.52 3.70 1.09
CA LEU A 207 -14.07 2.62 0.27
C LEU A 207 -15.60 2.67 0.24
N LEU A 208 -16.25 2.78 1.41
CA LEU A 208 -17.70 2.85 1.52
C LEU A 208 -18.26 4.10 0.84
N LEU A 209 -17.66 5.26 1.09
CA LEU A 209 -18.24 6.54 0.65
C LEU A 209 -17.89 6.91 -0.79
N PHE A 210 -16.69 6.56 -1.28
CA PHE A 210 -16.15 7.14 -2.51
C PHE A 210 -15.89 6.15 -3.65
N TRP A 211 -15.38 4.94 -3.38
CA TRP A 211 -14.82 4.07 -4.45
C TRP A 211 -15.48 2.69 -4.58
N GLY A 212 -16.24 2.24 -3.58
CA GLY A 212 -16.90 0.93 -3.60
C GLY A 212 -18.08 0.85 -4.58
N PRO A 213 -18.56 -0.37 -4.91
CA PRO A 213 -19.68 -0.58 -5.83
C PRO A 213 -21.00 0.07 -5.37
N GLY A 214 -21.18 0.16 -4.05
CA GLY A 214 -22.31 0.84 -3.40
C GLY A 214 -22.06 2.32 -3.06
N SER A 215 -20.93 2.90 -3.46
CA SER A 215 -20.55 4.24 -3.03
C SER A 215 -21.45 5.35 -3.57
N LEU A 216 -21.42 6.51 -2.90
CA LEU A 216 -22.22 7.69 -3.23
C LEU A 216 -21.87 8.28 -4.61
N PHE A 217 -20.65 8.01 -5.09
CA PHE A 217 -20.15 8.45 -6.37
C PHE A 217 -20.47 7.40 -7.45
N GLN A 218 -21.14 7.83 -8.52
CA GLN A 218 -21.38 6.97 -9.68
C GLN A 218 -20.13 6.84 -10.56
N SER A 219 -19.38 7.94 -10.66
CA SER A 219 -18.09 8.02 -11.33
C SER A 219 -17.09 8.70 -10.41
N ARG A 220 -15.79 8.69 -10.76
CA ARG A 220 -14.73 9.37 -9.99
C ARG A 220 -14.95 10.90 -9.84
N TRP A 221 -15.99 11.46 -10.45
CA TRP A 221 -16.29 12.89 -10.40
C TRP A 221 -17.74 13.27 -10.14
N SER A 222 -18.71 12.38 -10.35
CA SER A 222 -20.11 12.71 -10.18
C SER A 222 -20.76 11.90 -9.06
N LEU A 223 -21.43 12.61 -8.15
CA LEU A 223 -22.34 12.02 -7.18
C LEU A 223 -23.58 11.46 -7.89
N ARG A 224 -24.13 10.37 -7.36
CA ARG A 224 -25.39 9.81 -7.84
C ARG A 224 -26.49 10.89 -7.78
N PRO A 225 -27.30 11.07 -8.84
CA PRO A 225 -28.35 12.10 -8.87
C PRO A 225 -29.38 11.97 -7.74
N GLN A 226 -29.56 10.77 -7.20
CA GLN A 226 -30.45 10.50 -6.06
C GLN A 226 -29.97 11.23 -4.80
N CYS A 227 -28.66 11.30 -4.57
CA CYS A 227 -28.07 11.99 -3.41
C CYS A 227 -28.22 13.51 -3.46
N LYS A 228 -28.55 14.08 -4.63
CA LYS A 228 -28.80 15.51 -4.80
C LYS A 228 -30.25 15.91 -4.47
N ARG A 229 -31.16 14.94 -4.38
CA ARG A 229 -32.60 15.16 -4.16
C ARG A 229 -32.95 14.97 -2.69
N ALA A 230 -33.47 16.02 -2.05
CA ALA A 230 -33.85 15.97 -0.64
C ALA A 230 -34.97 14.95 -0.33
N GLY A 231 -35.90 14.73 -1.27
CA GLY A 231 -37.03 13.82 -1.08
C GLY A 231 -36.64 12.35 -0.86
N ALA A 232 -35.48 11.92 -1.36
CA ALA A 232 -35.01 10.54 -1.23
C ALA A 232 -34.16 10.30 0.04
N ARG A 233 -34.04 11.29 0.94
CA ARG A 233 -33.08 11.25 2.06
C ARG A 233 -33.27 10.05 2.99
N HIS A 234 -34.51 9.74 3.39
CA HIS A 234 -34.79 8.64 4.33
C HIS A 234 -34.59 7.26 3.70
N GLU A 235 -34.83 7.13 2.40
CA GLU A 235 -34.57 5.87 1.69
C GLU A 235 -33.07 5.64 1.52
N LEU A 236 -32.34 6.69 1.12
CA LEU A 236 -30.88 6.63 0.97
C LEU A 236 -30.18 6.36 2.31
N ALA A 237 -30.63 6.99 3.40
CA ALA A 237 -30.08 6.77 4.72
C ALA A 237 -30.30 5.34 5.25
N ARG A 238 -31.33 4.63 4.77
CA ARG A 238 -31.55 3.21 5.09
C ARG A 238 -30.71 2.25 4.25
N ARG A 239 -30.26 2.68 3.07
CA ARG A 239 -29.41 1.86 2.18
C ARG A 239 -27.92 1.96 2.50
N LEU A 240 -27.51 3.07 3.12
CA LEU A 240 -26.15 3.32 3.62
C LEU A 240 -25.94 2.68 4.98
#